data_AF-A0AAF0PZQ1-F1
#
_entry.id   AF-A0AAF0PZQ1-F1
#
_cell.length_a   1.000
_cell.length_b   1.000
_cell.length_c   1.000
_cell.angle_alpha   90.00
_cell.angle_beta   90.00
_cell.angle_gamma   90.00
#
_symmetry.space_group_name_H-M   'P 1'
#
loop_
_entity.id
_entity.type
_entity.pdbx_description
1 polymer ?
#
loop_
_entity_poly.entity_id
_entity_poly.type
_entity_poly.pdbx_seq_one_letter_code
_entity_poly.pdbx_strand_id
1 'polypeptide(L)'
;MNPSEFIGSKNTKDLENFVEELQKVFEIMQLVIDLEHVELVSYQLKGVARIWYDQWKKNRAEGPPLLSWAVFENTFLGRFFSRELREAKVKEFLNLQQEAMSVKEYSLKFT
;
A
#
# COMPACT_ATOMS: atom_id res chain seq x y z
N MET A 1 -16.07 -10.05 6.57
CA MET A 1 -14.85 -9.26 6.81
C MET A 1 -15.26 -7.80 6.85
N ASN A 2 -14.85 -7.03 7.87
CA ASN A 2 -14.89 -5.58 7.76
C ASN A 2 -13.61 -5.16 7.04
N PRO A 3 -13.70 -4.61 5.82
CA PRO A 3 -12.51 -4.14 5.12
C PRO A 3 -11.87 -3.00 5.92
N SER A 4 -10.55 -3.07 6.11
CA SER A 4 -9.77 -2.00 6.72
C SER A 4 -9.93 -0.73 5.89
N GLU A 5 -10.26 0.40 6.53
CA GLU A 5 -10.47 1.67 5.85
C GLU A 5 -9.20 2.52 5.90
N PHE A 6 -8.87 3.19 4.79
CA PHE A 6 -7.77 4.16 4.76
C PHE A 6 -8.30 5.57 4.48
N ILE A 7 -8.14 6.46 5.47
CA ILE A 7 -8.62 7.84 5.41
C ILE A 7 -7.61 8.77 4.72
N GLY A 8 -6.33 8.37 4.65
CA GLY A 8 -5.22 9.23 4.20
C GLY A 8 -4.46 9.89 5.34
N SER A 9 -4.29 9.20 6.49
CA SER A 9 -3.55 9.74 7.64
C SER A 9 -2.04 9.84 7.35
N LYS A 10 -1.33 10.69 8.11
CA LYS A 10 0.14 10.78 8.07
C LYS A 10 0.82 9.68 8.90
N ASN A 11 0.06 8.77 9.48
CA ASN A 11 0.59 7.73 10.35
C ASN A 11 1.10 6.56 9.51
N THR A 12 2.37 6.22 9.70
CA THR A 12 3.09 5.17 8.96
C THR A 12 2.43 3.81 9.21
N LYS A 13 2.05 3.55 10.47
CA LYS A 13 1.52 2.27 10.90
C LYS A 13 0.14 1.98 10.31
N ASP A 14 -0.69 3.02 10.16
CA ASP A 14 -2.02 2.87 9.55
C ASP A 14 -1.91 2.52 8.06
N LEU A 15 -0.96 3.14 7.35
CA LEU A 15 -0.69 2.85 5.94
C LEU A 15 -0.06 1.47 5.74
N GLU A 16 0.89 1.07 6.60
CA GLU A 16 1.52 -0.26 6.58
C GLU A 16 0.49 -1.37 6.81
N ASN A 17 -0.31 -1.26 7.87
CA ASN A 17 -1.38 -2.23 8.16
C ASN A 17 -2.38 -2.31 7.00
N PHE A 18 -2.71 -1.17 6.38
CA PHE A 18 -3.61 -1.14 5.23
C PHE A 18 -3.05 -1.88 4.02
N VAL A 19 -1.77 -1.67 3.68
CA VAL A 19 -1.10 -2.35 2.57
C VAL A 19 -0.98 -3.86 2.84
N GLU A 20 -0.63 -4.26 4.06
CA GLU A 20 -0.52 -5.67 4.44
C GLU A 20 -1.87 -6.41 4.30
N GLU A 21 -2.97 -5.80 4.75
CA GLU A 21 -4.30 -6.38 4.61
C GLU A 21 -4.74 -6.48 3.13
N LEU A 22 -4.38 -5.51 2.29
CA LEU A 22 -4.63 -5.58 0.85
C LEU A 22 -3.90 -6.76 0.20
N GLN A 23 -2.62 -6.96 0.53
CA GLN A 23 -1.82 -8.08 0.02
C GLN A 23 -2.46 -9.43 0.39
N LYS A 24 -2.89 -9.60 1.65
CA LYS A 24 -3.60 -10.80 2.09
C LYS A 24 -4.89 -11.03 1.29
N VAL A 25 -5.67 -9.98 1.04
CA VAL A 25 -6.91 -10.13 0.26
C VAL A 25 -6.61 -10.50 -1.19
N PHE A 26 -5.59 -9.90 -1.81
CA PHE A 26 -5.18 -10.25 -3.18
C PHE A 26 -4.74 -11.72 -3.29
N GLU A 27 -3.98 -12.21 -2.31
CA GLU A 27 -3.59 -13.63 -2.23
C GLU A 27 -4.78 -14.56 -2.05
N ILE A 28 -5.69 -14.26 -1.11
CA ILE A 28 -6.86 -15.09 -0.82
C ILE A 28 -7.81 -15.14 -2.02
N MET A 29 -8.03 -14.00 -2.67
CA MET A 29 -8.97 -13.88 -3.78
C MET A 29 -8.38 -14.32 -5.12
N GLN A 30 -7.08 -14.61 -5.18
CA GLN A 30 -6.36 -14.92 -6.42
C GLN A 30 -6.64 -13.88 -7.52
N LEU A 31 -6.70 -12.60 -7.16
CA LEU A 31 -6.95 -11.55 -8.14
C LEU A 31 -5.77 -11.49 -9.11
N VAL A 32 -6.05 -11.58 -10.40
CA VAL A 32 -5.02 -11.55 -11.47
C VAL A 32 -5.22 -10.36 -12.40
N ILE A 33 -6.33 -9.63 -12.25
CA ILE A 33 -6.72 -8.53 -13.12
C ILE A 33 -6.39 -7.22 -12.41
N ASP A 34 -5.53 -6.40 -13.02
CA ASP A 34 -5.13 -5.09 -12.50
C ASP A 34 -6.32 -4.20 -12.10
N LEU A 35 -7.40 -4.23 -12.89
CA LEU A 35 -8.60 -3.44 -12.63
C LEU A 35 -9.28 -3.84 -11.31
N GLU A 36 -9.41 -5.15 -11.04
CA GLU A 36 -10.06 -5.66 -9.83
C GLU A 36 -9.29 -5.23 -8.57
N HIS A 37 -7.96 -5.23 -8.65
CA HIS A 37 -7.11 -4.73 -7.56
C HIS A 37 -7.40 -3.26 -7.27
N VAL A 38 -7.42 -2.40 -8.29
CA VAL A 38 -7.64 -0.96 -8.07
C VAL A 38 -9.06 -0.68 -7.60
N GLU A 39 -10.06 -1.39 -8.11
CA GLU A 39 -11.44 -1.25 -7.66
C GLU A 39 -11.58 -1.65 -6.18
N LEU A 40 -10.99 -2.77 -5.77
CA LEU A 40 -11.00 -3.21 -4.38
C LEU A 40 -10.35 -2.19 -3.45
N VAL A 41 -9.16 -1.69 -3.79
CA VAL A 41 -8.50 -0.67 -2.96
C VAL A 41 -9.36 0.59 -2.88
N SER A 42 -9.92 1.04 -4.01
CA SER A 42 -10.73 2.25 -4.04
C SER A 42 -12.00 2.18 -3.20
N TYR A 43 -12.55 0.98 -3.00
CA TYR A 43 -13.69 0.74 -2.12
C TYR A 43 -13.34 0.97 -0.64
N GLN A 44 -12.10 0.67 -0.26
CA GLN A 44 -11.58 0.83 1.10
C GLN A 44 -11.06 2.24 1.41
N LEU A 45 -10.88 3.09 0.40
CA LEU A 45 -10.48 4.48 0.60
C LEU A 45 -11.64 5.33 1.12
N LYS A 46 -11.37 6.15 2.14
CA LYS A 46 -12.31 7.11 2.74
C LYS A 46 -11.66 8.49 2.86
N GLY A 47 -12.45 9.50 3.21
CA GLY A 47 -11.96 10.86 3.50
C GLY A 47 -11.03 11.43 2.44
N VAL A 48 -9.83 11.85 2.86
CA VAL A 48 -8.83 12.48 1.98
C VAL A 48 -8.33 11.51 0.91
N ALA A 49 -8.15 10.23 1.25
CA ALA A 49 -7.72 9.22 0.30
C ALA A 49 -8.74 8.98 -0.81
N ARG A 50 -10.04 8.98 -0.46
CA ARG A 50 -11.12 8.86 -1.45
C ARG A 50 -11.18 10.06 -2.40
N ILE A 51 -11.12 11.27 -1.84
CA ILE A 51 -11.11 12.52 -2.63
C ILE A 51 -9.93 12.51 -3.62
N TRP A 52 -8.75 12.10 -3.17
CA TRP A 52 -7.58 11.98 -4.04
C TRP A 52 -7.79 10.95 -5.16
N TYR A 53 -8.36 9.77 -4.85
CA TYR A 53 -8.61 8.75 -5.87
C TYR A 53 -9.56 9.23 -6.96
N ASP A 54 -10.66 9.89 -6.57
CA ASP A 54 -11.63 10.42 -7.52
C ASP A 54 -10.97 11.47 -8.46
N GLN A 55 -10.08 12.31 -7.93
CA GLN A 55 -9.28 13.25 -8.73
C GLN A 55 -8.29 12.54 -9.66
N TRP A 56 -7.55 11.57 -9.14
CA TRP A 56 -6.59 10.79 -9.92
C TRP A 56 -7.27 10.03 -11.06
N LYS A 57 -8.43 9.43 -10.81
CA LYS A 57 -9.24 8.72 -11.80
C LYS A 57 -9.80 9.68 -12.86
N LYS A 58 -10.32 10.84 -12.45
CA LYS A 58 -10.82 11.87 -13.38
C LYS A 58 -9.73 12.36 -14.33
N ASN A 59 -8.55 12.67 -13.80
CA ASN A 59 -7.41 13.16 -14.61
C ASN A 59 -6.88 12.09 -15.59
N ARG A 60 -7.17 10.80 -15.36
CA ARG A 60 -6.84 9.71 -16.27
C ARG A 60 -7.87 9.43 -17.35
N ALA A 61 -9.11 9.89 -17.20
CA ALA A 61 -10.16 9.65 -18.20
C ALA A 61 -9.83 10.26 -19.58
N GLU A 62 -8.83 11.15 -19.65
CA GLU A 62 -8.28 11.74 -20.87
C GLU A 62 -7.10 10.93 -21.48
N GLY A 63 -6.64 9.86 -20.82
CA GLY A 63 -5.50 9.02 -21.22
C GLY A 63 -5.87 7.56 -21.58
N PRO A 64 -4.88 6.66 -21.74
CA PRO A 64 -5.11 5.27 -22.13
C PRO A 64 -6.08 4.54 -21.19
N PRO A 65 -6.97 3.67 -21.72
CA PRO A 65 -8.13 3.16 -20.99
C PRO A 65 -7.82 2.12 -19.90
N LEU A 66 -6.60 1.58 -19.83
CA LEU A 66 -6.27 0.49 -18.92
C LEU A 66 -5.74 1.01 -17.58
N LEU A 67 -6.52 0.71 -16.54
CA LEU A 67 -6.21 0.97 -15.16
C LEU A 67 -5.21 -0.10 -14.69
N SER A 68 -3.92 0.19 -14.83
CA SER A 68 -2.86 -0.72 -14.38
C SER A 68 -2.61 -0.57 -12.88
N TRP A 69 -2.55 -1.70 -12.18
CA TRP A 69 -2.27 -1.79 -10.76
C TRP A 69 -0.94 -1.12 -10.43
N ALA A 70 0.13 -1.45 -11.17
CA ALA A 70 1.46 -0.91 -10.95
C ALA A 70 1.49 0.63 -10.98
N VAL A 71 0.72 1.22 -11.89
CA VAL A 71 0.68 2.69 -12.01
C VAL A 71 -0.17 3.31 -10.90
N PHE A 72 -1.28 2.67 -10.52
CA PHE A 72 -2.06 3.08 -9.35
C PHE A 72 -1.21 3.02 -8.08
N GLU A 73 -0.60 1.87 -7.79
CA GLU A 73 0.22 1.61 -6.61
C GLU A 73 1.35 2.63 -6.48
N ASN A 74 2.12 2.87 -7.55
CA ASN A 74 3.19 3.86 -7.51
C ASN A 74 2.67 5.27 -7.20
N THR A 75 1.54 5.69 -7.80
CA THR A 75 0.96 7.01 -7.51
C THR A 75 0.34 7.12 -6.11
N PHE A 76 -0.27 6.03 -5.62
CA PHE A 76 -0.84 5.95 -4.27
C PHE A 76 0.25 6.04 -3.21
N LEU A 77 1.28 5.21 -3.32
CA LEU A 77 2.46 5.26 -2.45
C LEU A 77 3.19 6.60 -2.60
N GLY A 78 3.31 7.15 -3.80
CA GLY A 78 3.88 8.49 -4.00
C GLY A 78 3.12 9.58 -3.22
N ARG A 79 1.79 9.46 -3.12
CA ARG A 79 0.93 10.43 -2.43
C ARG A 79 0.93 10.28 -0.91
N PHE A 80 0.79 9.05 -0.42
CA PHE A 80 0.54 8.78 1.00
C PHE A 80 1.77 8.23 1.74
N PHE A 81 2.75 7.68 1.03
CA PHE A 81 4.03 7.28 1.58
C PHE A 81 5.05 8.42 1.46
N SER A 82 4.99 9.35 2.42
CA SER A 82 5.82 10.57 2.41
C SER A 82 7.32 10.25 2.41
N ARG A 83 8.13 11.23 2.02
CA ARG A 83 9.60 11.06 1.98
C ARG A 83 10.14 10.66 3.35
N GLU A 84 9.62 11.28 4.41
CA GLU A 84 10.00 10.99 5.79
C GLU A 84 9.69 9.53 6.16
N LEU A 85 8.60 8.96 5.63
CA LEU A 85 8.24 7.55 5.82
C LEU A 85 9.22 6.62 5.10
N ARG A 86 9.60 6.96 3.87
CA ARG A 86 10.60 6.23 3.10
C ARG A 86 11.95 6.24 3.81
N GLU A 87 12.39 7.42 4.27
CA GLU A 87 13.64 7.58 5.02
C GLU A 87 13.62 6.81 6.34
N ALA A 88 12.49 6.81 7.07
CA ALA A 88 12.32 6.02 8.28
C ALA A 88 12.44 4.52 8.00
N LYS A 89 11.83 4.00 6.93
CA LYS A 89 11.97 2.58 6.54
C LYS A 89 13.37 2.23 6.08
N VAL A 90 14.03 3.09 5.31
CA VAL A 90 15.44 2.89 4.95
C VAL A 90 16.30 2.84 6.20
N LYS A 91 16.06 3.72 7.18
CA LYS A 91 16.78 3.72 8.44
C LYS A 91 16.48 2.48 9.29
N GLU A 92 15.23 2.02 9.33
CA GLU A 92 14.84 0.76 9.98
C GLU A 92 15.60 -0.42 9.35
N PHE A 93 15.63 -0.50 8.02
CA PHE A 93 16.35 -1.52 7.25
C PHE A 93 17.87 -1.48 7.44
N LEU A 94 18.47 -0.29 7.47
CA LEU A 94 19.92 -0.13 7.68
C LEU A 94 20.34 -0.48 9.12
N ASN A 95 19.49 -0.20 10.10
CA ASN A 95 19.74 -0.54 11.51
C ASN A 95 19.32 -1.97 11.87
N LEU A 96 18.86 -2.74 10.88
CA LEU A 96 18.28 -4.06 11.05
C LEU A 96 19.40 -5.08 11.27
N GLN A 97 19.90 -5.17 12.49
CA GLN A 97 20.98 -6.08 12.87
C GLN A 97 20.42 -7.40 13.41
N GLN A 98 21.13 -8.49 13.10
CA GLN A 98 20.80 -9.82 13.62
C GLN A 98 20.95 -9.89 15.15
N GLU A 99 21.82 -9.04 15.73
CA GLU A 99 22.14 -9.01 17.15
C GLU A 99 22.46 -10.42 17.70
N ALA A 100 21.77 -10.87 18.75
CA ALA A 100 21.94 -12.18 19.36
C ALA A 100 21.00 -13.27 18.77
N MET A 101 20.17 -12.93 17.78
CA MET A 101 19.28 -13.91 17.14
C MET A 101 20.10 -14.86 16.28
N SER A 102 19.72 -16.14 16.26
CA SER A 102 20.23 -17.05 15.23
C SER A 102 19.74 -16.63 13.85
N VAL A 103 20.43 -17.06 12.80
CA VAL A 103 20.04 -16.77 11.40
C VAL A 103 18.59 -17.19 11.13
N LYS A 104 18.15 -18.30 11.74
CA LYS A 104 16.79 -18.83 11.62
C LYS A 104 15.74 -17.97 12.34
N GLU A 105 16.07 -17.44 13.51
CA GLU A 105 15.17 -16.54 14.26
C GLU A 105 15.07 -15.17 13.58
N TYR A 106 16.17 -14.68 13.03
CA TYR A 106 16.18 -13.45 12.24
C TYR A 106 15.39 -13.60 10.94
N SER A 107 15.54 -14.70 10.22
CA SER A 107 14.76 -14.93 8.98
C SER A 107 13.26 -14.98 9.28
N LEU A 108 12.84 -15.65 10.35
CA LEU A 108 11.43 -15.71 10.75
C LEU A 108 10.84 -14.36 11.16
N LYS A 109 11.68 -13.41 11.59
CA LYS A 109 11.23 -12.09 12.06
C LYS A 109 11.09 -11.07 10.94
N PHE A 110 11.83 -11.24 9.84
CA PHE A 110 11.98 -10.24 8.78
C PHE A 110 11.80 -10.79 7.35
N THR A 111 11.39 -12.05 7.20
CA THR A 111 10.87 -12.65 5.95
C THR A 111 9.36 -12.78 6.07
#